data_AF-A0ABD0NT18-F1
#
_entry.id   AF-A0ABD0NT18-F1
#
_cell.length_a   1.000
_cell.length_b   1.000
_cell.length_c   1.000
_cell.angle_alpha   90.00
_cell.angle_beta   90.00
_cell.angle_gamma   90.00
#
_symmetry.space_group_name_H-M   'P 1'
#
loop_
_entity.id
_entity.type
_entity.pdbx_description
1 polymer ?
#
loop_
_entity_poly.entity_id
_entity_poly.type
_entity_poly.pdbx_seq_one_letter_code
_entity_poly.pdbx_strand_id
1 'polypeptide(L)'
;MLRQVIHRGLKSSFYWLGLFVSRHPVFFLTVPAVLTIIFGSTVLSRFKPETDLEILVAPTHSLAKIERSLANSLFPIDQSKHKLYSDLHTPGRYGRLILLAKSGGNILELAEQVLQVHKKVLDMRVNYKGFNYTFAHLCVLSHRDKRCLLDDIITIFEDIRLAVLSNSTFSKVPVSYPNTTLK
;
A
#
# COMPACT_ATOMS: atom_id res chain seq x y z
N MET A 1 -2.89 46.25 -37.66
CA MET A 1 -4.34 46.49 -37.77
C MET A 1 -5.15 45.66 -36.75
N LEU A 2 -5.10 44.32 -36.77
CA LEU A 2 -5.91 43.44 -35.90
C LEU A 2 -5.76 43.72 -34.38
N ARG A 3 -4.52 43.87 -33.90
CA ARG A 3 -4.22 44.16 -32.48
C ARG A 3 -4.89 45.44 -31.97
N GLN A 4 -4.98 46.48 -32.81
CA GLN A 4 -5.59 47.76 -32.43
C GLN A 4 -7.12 47.66 -32.36
N VAL A 5 -7.73 46.87 -33.24
CA VAL A 5 -9.18 46.60 -33.22
C VAL A 5 -9.55 45.79 -31.97
N ILE A 6 -8.79 44.73 -31.68
CA ILE A 6 -8.96 43.92 -30.46
C ILE A 6 -8.82 44.79 -29.21
N HIS A 7 -7.78 45.62 -29.14
CA HIS A 7 -7.55 46.49 -27.98
C HIS A 7 -8.67 47.53 -27.80
N ARG A 8 -9.20 48.09 -28.90
CA ARG A 8 -10.31 49.05 -28.84
C ARG A 8 -11.62 48.35 -28.45
N GLY A 9 -11.85 47.13 -28.92
CA GLY A 9 -12.99 46.29 -28.54
C GLY A 9 -12.98 45.89 -27.06
N LEU A 10 -11.85 45.36 -26.56
CA LEU A 10 -11.68 45.01 -25.14
C LEU A 10 -11.81 46.23 -24.23
N LYS A 11 -11.25 47.39 -24.62
CA LYS A 11 -11.39 48.63 -23.85
C LYS A 11 -12.86 49.04 -23.73
N SER A 12 -13.62 48.97 -24.82
CA SER A 12 -15.05 49.28 -24.82
C SER A 12 -15.85 48.28 -23.98
N SER A 13 -15.56 46.99 -24.11
CA SER A 13 -16.21 45.91 -23.36
C SER A 13 -15.98 46.03 -21.85
N PHE A 14 -14.73 46.19 -21.41
CA PHE A 14 -14.42 46.36 -19.98
C PHE A 14 -14.95 47.67 -19.41
N TYR A 15 -15.00 48.74 -20.21
CA TYR A 15 -15.63 49.99 -19.80
C TYR A 15 -17.13 49.79 -19.54
N TRP A 16 -17.83 49.11 -20.44
CA TRP A 16 -19.25 48.78 -20.27
C TRP A 16 -19.51 47.83 -19.10
N LEU A 17 -18.68 46.81 -18.93
CA LEU A 17 -18.77 45.87 -17.82
C LEU A 17 -18.52 46.56 -16.48
N GLY A 18 -17.50 47.42 -16.39
CA GLY A 18 -17.26 48.24 -15.20
C GLY A 18 -18.39 49.21 -14.89
N LEU A 19 -18.97 49.84 -15.92
CA LEU A 19 -20.14 50.70 -15.76
C LEU A 19 -21.37 49.93 -15.26
N PHE A 20 -21.57 48.69 -15.72
CA PHE A 20 -22.64 47.82 -15.26
C PHE A 20 -22.43 47.35 -13.81
N VAL A 21 -21.20 46.97 -13.45
CA VAL A 21 -20.84 46.55 -12.09
C VAL A 21 -21.00 47.70 -11.09
N SER A 22 -20.53 48.89 -11.43
CA SER A 22 -20.67 50.10 -10.58
C SER A 22 -22.11 50.56 -10.40
N ARG A 23 -23.00 50.31 -11.38
CA ARG A 23 -24.44 50.57 -11.25
C ARG A 23 -25.18 49.55 -10.38
N HIS A 24 -24.66 48.33 -10.24
CA HIS A 24 -25.28 47.25 -9.48
C HIS A 24 -24.33 46.63 -8.42
N PRO A 25 -23.76 47.42 -7.50
CA PRO A 25 -22.67 46.96 -6.63
C PRO A 25 -23.11 45.83 -5.68
N VAL A 26 -24.34 45.87 -5.17
CA VAL A 26 -24.86 44.86 -4.23
C VAL A 26 -25.01 43.49 -4.89
N PHE A 27 -25.52 43.44 -6.13
CA PHE A 27 -25.69 42.19 -6.87
C PHE A 27 -24.34 41.52 -7.15
N PHE A 28 -23.36 42.30 -7.60
CA PHE A 28 -22.01 41.79 -7.91
C PHE A 28 -21.15 41.48 -6.69
N LEU A 29 -21.53 41.93 -5.49
CA LEU A 29 -20.87 41.53 -4.24
C LEU A 29 -21.52 40.26 -3.67
N THR A 30 -22.85 40.20 -3.65
CA THR A 30 -23.60 39.11 -3.01
C THR A 30 -23.59 37.82 -3.82
N VAL A 31 -23.83 37.89 -5.13
CA VAL A 31 -23.95 36.68 -5.97
C VAL A 31 -22.64 35.88 -6.02
N PRO A 32 -21.47 36.49 -6.31
CA PRO A 32 -20.21 35.75 -6.29
C PRO A 32 -19.87 35.23 -4.89
N ALA A 33 -20.17 35.96 -3.82
CA ALA A 33 -19.93 35.50 -2.45
C ALA A 33 -20.78 34.27 -2.09
N VAL A 34 -22.07 34.27 -2.45
CA VAL A 34 -22.94 33.11 -2.22
C VAL A 34 -22.48 31.93 -3.06
N LEU A 35 -22.10 32.15 -4.32
CA LEU A 35 -21.56 31.10 -5.18
C LEU A 35 -20.25 30.51 -4.64
N THR A 36 -19.30 31.34 -4.17
CA THR A 36 -18.05 30.83 -3.60
C THR A 36 -18.28 30.06 -2.31
N ILE A 37 -19.24 30.45 -1.48
CA ILE A 37 -19.61 29.71 -0.27
C ILE A 37 -20.24 28.35 -0.63
N ILE A 38 -21.18 28.32 -1.59
CA ILE A 38 -21.83 27.08 -2.04
C ILE A 38 -20.81 26.13 -2.69
N PHE A 39 -20.01 26.63 -3.63
CA PHE A 39 -18.99 25.80 -4.28
C PHE A 39 -17.86 25.41 -3.33
N GLY A 40 -17.42 26.31 -2.45
CA GLY A 40 -16.39 26.03 -1.46
C GLY A 40 -16.82 24.94 -0.47
N SER A 41 -18.02 25.04 0.08
CA SER A 41 -18.55 24.04 1.03
C SER A 41 -18.81 22.68 0.37
N THR A 42 -19.31 22.65 -0.86
CA THR A 42 -19.52 21.40 -1.60
C THR A 42 -18.20 20.69 -1.94
N VAL A 43 -17.16 21.43 -2.36
CA VAL A 43 -15.84 20.85 -2.63
C VAL A 43 -15.20 20.35 -1.33
N LEU A 44 -15.21 21.14 -0.25
CA LEU A 44 -14.62 20.76 1.03
C LEU A 44 -15.30 19.52 1.63
N SER A 45 -16.63 19.41 1.54
CA SER A 45 -17.37 18.25 2.08
C SER A 45 -17.13 16.96 1.30
N ARG A 46 -16.78 17.05 0.02
CA ARG A 46 -16.52 15.89 -0.85
C ARG A 46 -15.05 15.54 -1.00
N PHE A 47 -14.14 16.39 -0.51
CA PHE A 47 -12.72 16.17 -0.63
C PHE A 47 -12.28 14.95 0.19
N LYS A 48 -11.77 13.92 -0.50
CA LYS A 48 -11.15 12.76 0.12
C LYS A 48 -9.67 12.75 -0.29
N PRO A 49 -8.73 12.85 0.67
CA PRO A 49 -7.32 12.79 0.35
C PRO A 49 -6.97 11.38 -0.12
N GLU A 50 -6.27 11.30 -1.24
CA GLU A 50 -5.73 10.04 -1.74
C GLU A 50 -4.51 9.65 -0.89
N THR A 51 -4.54 8.47 -0.27
CA THR A 51 -3.46 7.98 0.60
C THR A 51 -2.55 6.98 -0.09
N ASP A 52 -2.97 6.47 -1.25
CA ASP A 52 -2.24 5.42 -1.95
C ASP A 52 -1.05 6.00 -2.72
N LEU A 53 0.15 5.71 -2.22
CA LEU A 53 1.42 6.15 -2.80
C LEU A 53 1.57 5.74 -4.28
N GLU A 54 1.10 4.55 -4.66
CA GLU A 54 1.18 4.07 -6.06
C GLU A 54 0.33 4.93 -7.01
N ILE A 55 -0.77 5.52 -6.53
CA ILE A 55 -1.63 6.41 -7.33
C ILE A 55 -1.00 7.80 -7.41
N LEU A 56 -0.40 8.27 -6.31
CA LEU A 56 0.24 9.59 -6.23
C LEU A 56 1.53 9.69 -7.05
N VAL A 57 2.30 8.60 -7.14
CA VAL A 57 3.65 8.61 -7.74
C VAL A 57 3.67 8.01 -9.15
N ALA A 58 2.78 7.07 -9.47
CA ALA A 58 2.79 6.40 -10.77
C ALA A 58 1.51 6.69 -11.56
N PRO A 59 1.61 7.01 -12.87
CA PRO A 59 0.44 7.28 -13.70
C PRO A 59 -0.50 6.07 -13.74
N THR A 60 -1.80 6.33 -13.90
CA THR A 60 -2.86 5.30 -13.89
C THR A 60 -2.69 4.30 -15.02
N HIS A 61 -2.31 4.76 -16.21
CA HIS A 61 -2.09 3.96 -17.41
C HIS A 61 -0.62 3.93 -17.82
N SER A 62 0.26 3.48 -16.92
CA SER A 62 1.66 3.23 -17.26
C SER A 62 1.82 1.89 -17.98
N LEU A 63 2.83 1.78 -18.86
CA LEU A 63 3.19 0.51 -19.51
C LEU A 63 3.43 -0.59 -18.46
N ALA A 64 4.17 -0.29 -17.39
CA ALA A 64 4.42 -1.22 -16.30
C ALA A 64 3.14 -1.73 -15.61
N LYS A 65 2.13 -0.86 -15.40
CA LYS A 65 0.82 -1.27 -14.86
C LYS A 65 0.05 -2.16 -15.84
N ILE A 66 0.13 -1.87 -17.15
CA ILE A 66 -0.51 -2.68 -18.20
C ILE A 66 0.14 -4.06 -18.28
N GLU A 67 1.46 -4.14 -18.40
CA GLU A 67 2.22 -5.40 -18.44
C GLU A 67 1.96 -6.25 -17.21
N ARG A 68 1.94 -5.63 -16.02
CA ARG A 68 1.59 -6.30 -14.77
C ARG A 68 0.15 -6.79 -14.74
N SER A 69 -0.81 -6.02 -15.26
CA SER A 69 -2.21 -6.46 -15.34
C SER A 69 -2.36 -7.66 -16.29
N LEU A 70 -1.62 -7.65 -17.39
CA LEU A 70 -1.56 -8.73 -18.35
C LEU A 70 -0.91 -9.98 -17.73
N ALA A 71 0.22 -9.82 -17.03
CA ALA A 71 0.88 -10.92 -16.31
C ALA A 71 -0.03 -11.55 -15.26
N ASN A 72 -0.77 -10.74 -14.49
CA ASN A 72 -1.75 -11.23 -13.53
C ASN A 72 -2.92 -11.97 -14.19
N SER A 73 -3.33 -11.57 -15.40
CA SER A 73 -4.40 -12.23 -16.16
C SER A 73 -3.92 -13.54 -16.80
N LEU A 74 -2.69 -13.58 -17.32
CA LEU A 74 -2.13 -14.76 -17.98
C LEU A 74 -1.65 -15.81 -16.97
N PHE A 75 -1.11 -15.36 -15.84
CA PHE A 75 -0.54 -16.20 -14.79
C PHE A 75 -1.16 -15.81 -13.44
N PRO A 76 -2.41 -16.22 -13.18
CA PRO A 76 -3.05 -15.96 -11.91
C PRO A 76 -2.28 -16.63 -10.78
N ILE A 77 -1.77 -15.83 -9.84
CA ILE A 77 -1.04 -16.32 -8.67
C ILE A 77 -2.06 -16.77 -7.63
N ASP A 78 -2.06 -18.08 -7.33
CA ASP A 78 -2.72 -18.62 -6.15
C ASP A 78 -1.98 -18.14 -4.89
N GLN A 79 -2.45 -17.04 -4.28
CA GLN A 79 -1.85 -16.50 -3.06
C GLN A 79 -1.83 -17.52 -1.92
N SER A 80 -2.74 -18.51 -1.93
CA SER A 80 -2.78 -19.59 -0.94
C SER A 80 -1.68 -20.66 -1.09
N LYS A 81 -0.94 -20.66 -2.22
CA LYS A 81 0.15 -21.60 -2.49
C LYS A 81 1.53 -20.97 -2.36
N HIS A 82 1.64 -19.68 -2.65
CA HIS A 82 2.92 -18.96 -2.65
C HIS A 82 3.20 -18.43 -1.24
N LYS A 83 4.35 -18.84 -0.68
CA LYS A 83 4.74 -18.49 0.70
C LYS A 83 5.64 -17.27 0.77
N LEU A 84 6.43 -17.01 -0.28
CA LEU A 84 7.38 -15.90 -0.29
C LEU A 84 6.75 -14.66 -0.89
N TYR A 85 7.08 -13.51 -0.31
CA TYR A 85 6.71 -12.20 -0.86
C TYR A 85 7.28 -11.98 -2.27
N SER A 86 8.44 -12.58 -2.56
CA SER A 86 9.14 -12.50 -3.85
C SER A 86 8.36 -13.14 -5.00
N ASP A 87 7.44 -14.04 -4.69
CA ASP A 87 6.64 -14.73 -5.70
C ASP A 87 5.45 -13.88 -6.16
N LEU A 88 5.13 -12.78 -5.47
CA LEU A 88 4.03 -11.92 -5.86
C LEU A 88 4.48 -10.94 -6.97
N HIS A 89 3.72 -10.91 -8.07
CA HIS A 89 3.87 -9.88 -9.11
C HIS A 89 3.58 -8.45 -8.61
N THR A 90 2.93 -8.33 -7.45
CA THR A 90 2.55 -7.07 -6.83
C THR A 90 3.19 -6.93 -5.45
N PRO A 91 3.57 -5.72 -5.00
CA PRO A 91 4.15 -5.54 -3.67
C PRO A 91 3.16 -5.89 -2.56
N GLY A 92 1.90 -6.24 -2.88
CA GLY A 92 0.96 -6.88 -1.96
C GLY A 92 0.78 -6.12 -0.65
N ARG A 93 0.20 -6.81 0.33
CA ARG A 93 0.22 -6.36 1.73
C ARG A 93 0.97 -7.41 2.52
N TYR A 94 2.23 -7.13 2.83
CA TYR A 94 3.06 -8.00 3.65
C TYR A 94 3.74 -7.20 4.76
N GLY A 95 3.96 -7.86 5.89
CA GLY A 95 4.85 -7.36 6.94
C GLY A 95 6.19 -8.06 6.83
N ARG A 96 7.29 -7.28 6.81
CA ARG A 96 8.65 -7.83 6.85
C ARG A 96 9.32 -7.38 8.13
N LEU A 97 9.89 -8.34 8.85
CA LEU A 97 10.71 -8.10 10.02
C LEU A 97 12.15 -8.45 9.68
N ILE A 98 13.06 -7.52 9.94
CA ILE A 98 14.50 -7.73 9.79
C ILE A 98 15.06 -7.80 11.20
N LEU A 99 15.46 -8.99 11.62
CA LEU A 99 16.05 -9.24 12.94
C LEU A 99 17.56 -9.30 12.80
N LEU A 100 18.25 -8.55 13.66
CA LEU A 100 19.70 -8.48 13.70
C LEU A 100 20.16 -8.89 15.09
N ALA A 101 21.23 -9.69 15.17
CA ALA A 101 21.82 -10.03 16.45
C ALA A 101 22.53 -8.81 17.03
N LYS A 102 22.48 -8.67 18.37
CA LYS A 102 23.21 -7.63 19.08
C LYS A 102 24.71 -7.82 18.82
N SER A 103 25.41 -6.72 18.51
CA SER A 103 26.86 -6.71 18.22
C SER A 103 27.29 -7.46 16.93
N GLY A 104 26.38 -7.70 15.99
CA GLY A 104 26.73 -8.35 14.71
C GLY A 104 27.03 -9.84 14.80
N GLY A 105 26.60 -10.50 15.88
CA GLY A 105 26.72 -11.95 16.06
C GLY A 105 25.85 -12.76 15.09
N ASN A 106 25.93 -14.08 15.18
CA ASN A 106 25.14 -14.97 14.35
C ASN A 106 23.70 -15.05 14.84
N ILE A 107 22.73 -14.62 14.01
CA ILE A 107 21.30 -14.68 14.36
C ILE A 107 20.76 -16.11 14.50
N LEU A 108 21.41 -17.09 13.85
CA LEU A 108 20.99 -18.50 13.89
C LEU A 108 21.14 -19.11 15.28
N GLU A 109 22.08 -18.61 16.09
CA GLU A 109 22.27 -19.04 17.49
C GLU A 109 21.17 -18.50 18.41
N LEU A 110 20.49 -17.43 18.01
CA LEU A 110 19.43 -16.77 18.78
C LEU A 110 18.03 -17.27 18.39
N ALA A 111 17.92 -18.53 17.95
CA ALA A 111 16.67 -19.12 17.45
C ALA A 111 15.48 -18.94 18.39
N GLU A 112 15.67 -19.17 19.70
CA GLU A 112 14.62 -18.99 20.72
C GLU A 112 14.10 -17.54 20.76
N GLN A 113 15.00 -16.55 20.67
CA GLN A 113 14.59 -15.14 20.69
C GLN A 113 13.82 -14.76 19.43
N VAL A 114 14.24 -15.28 18.27
CA VAL A 114 13.54 -15.09 16.99
C VAL A 114 12.12 -15.65 17.07
N LEU A 115 11.95 -16.87 17.59
CA LEU A 115 10.63 -17.50 17.77
C LEU A 115 9.76 -16.75 18.78
N GLN A 116 10.34 -16.21 19.86
CA GLN A 116 9.59 -15.37 20.80
C GLN A 116 9.08 -14.07 20.17
N VAL A 117 9.90 -13.42 19.34
CA VAL A 117 9.46 -12.23 18.59
C VAL A 117 8.35 -12.61 17.61
N HIS A 118 8.52 -13.71 16.88
CA HIS A 118 7.50 -14.22 15.96
C HIS A 118 6.16 -14.45 16.67
N LYS A 119 6.17 -15.12 17.83
CA LYS A 119 4.97 -15.34 18.64
C LYS A 119 4.30 -14.04 19.08
N LYS A 120 5.07 -13.06 19.57
CA LYS A 120 4.54 -11.74 19.96
C LYS A 120 3.85 -11.01 18.80
N VAL A 121 4.37 -11.16 17.58
CA VAL A 121 3.78 -10.57 16.38
C VAL A 121 2.45 -11.24 16.03
N LEU A 122 2.38 -12.57 16.12
CA LEU A 122 1.13 -13.32 15.89
C LEU A 122 0.04 -13.01 16.92
N ASP A 123 0.44 -12.82 18.18
CA ASP A 123 -0.44 -12.51 19.31
C ASP A 123 -0.85 -11.02 19.39
N MET A 124 -0.29 -10.18 18.52
CA MET A 124 -0.58 -8.74 18.49
C MET A 124 -2.07 -8.49 18.21
N ARG A 125 -2.66 -7.59 18.99
CA ARG A 125 -4.06 -7.17 18.87
C ARG A 125 -4.15 -5.70 18.50
N VAL A 126 -4.90 -5.40 17.45
CA VAL A 126 -5.13 -4.03 16.98
C VAL A 126 -6.62 -3.74 17.00
N ASN A 127 -7.04 -2.76 17.80
CA ASN A 127 -8.42 -2.31 17.83
C ASN A 127 -8.70 -1.39 16.64
N TYR A 128 -9.57 -1.82 15.73
CA TYR A 128 -10.03 -1.03 14.61
C TYR A 128 -11.54 -1.18 14.46
N LYS A 129 -12.26 -0.04 14.46
CA LYS A 129 -13.73 0.01 14.34
C LYS A 129 -14.48 -0.89 15.34
N GLY A 130 -13.97 -1.00 16.57
CA GLY A 130 -14.59 -1.79 17.64
C GLY A 130 -14.33 -3.29 17.55
N PHE A 131 -13.51 -3.75 16.60
CA PHE A 131 -13.05 -5.13 16.50
C PHE A 131 -11.54 -5.22 16.79
N ASN A 132 -11.15 -6.21 17.58
CA ASN A 132 -9.74 -6.49 17.88
C ASN A 132 -9.20 -7.48 16.85
N TYR A 133 -8.58 -6.95 15.79
CA TYR A 133 -7.93 -7.75 14.77
C TYR A 133 -6.64 -8.38 15.32
N THR A 134 -6.39 -9.61 14.89
CA THR A 134 -5.12 -10.34 15.09
C THR A 134 -4.60 -10.80 13.74
N PHE A 135 -3.36 -11.28 13.70
CA PHE A 135 -2.76 -11.83 12.47
C PHE A 135 -3.64 -12.91 11.83
N ALA A 136 -4.24 -13.78 12.64
CA ALA A 136 -5.11 -14.86 12.15
C ALA A 136 -6.36 -14.38 11.39
N HIS A 137 -6.81 -13.15 11.62
CA HIS A 137 -7.96 -12.58 10.90
C HIS A 137 -7.57 -11.99 9.53
N LEU A 138 -6.29 -11.69 9.30
CA LEU A 138 -5.80 -10.98 8.12
C LEU A 138 -4.96 -11.86 7.19
N CYS A 139 -4.39 -12.96 7.72
CA CYS A 139 -3.47 -13.81 6.99
C CYS A 139 -4.14 -14.49 5.78
N VAL A 140 -3.34 -14.79 4.76
CA VAL A 140 -3.77 -15.66 3.67
C VAL A 140 -3.77 -17.11 4.17
N LEU A 141 -4.90 -17.79 4.01
CA LEU A 141 -5.06 -19.19 4.40
C LEU A 141 -4.53 -20.11 3.31
N SER A 142 -3.75 -21.12 3.70
CA SER A 142 -3.36 -22.20 2.81
C SER A 142 -4.57 -23.05 2.45
N HIS A 143 -4.71 -23.40 1.17
CA HIS A 143 -5.80 -24.24 0.67
C HIS A 143 -5.75 -25.68 1.21
N ARG A 144 -4.55 -26.18 1.58
CA ARG A 144 -4.38 -27.56 2.06
C ARG A 144 -4.73 -27.68 3.53
N ASP A 145 -4.12 -26.85 4.36
CA ASP A 145 -4.12 -27.04 5.82
C ASP A 145 -5.03 -26.07 6.57
N LYS A 146 -5.67 -25.11 5.86
CA LYS A 146 -6.45 -24.01 6.45
C LYS A 146 -5.70 -23.25 7.55
N ARG A 147 -4.36 -23.22 7.47
CA ARG A 147 -3.48 -22.45 8.35
C ARG A 147 -3.00 -21.19 7.64
N CYS A 148 -2.68 -20.16 8.41
CA CYS A 148 -2.01 -18.98 7.87
C CYS A 148 -0.70 -19.38 7.18
N LEU A 149 -0.46 -18.85 5.99
CA LEU A 149 0.83 -18.96 5.36
C LEU A 149 1.87 -18.15 6.14
N LEU A 150 2.96 -18.81 6.48
CA LEU A 150 4.13 -18.23 7.14
C LEU A 150 5.35 -18.57 6.30
N ASP A 151 6.41 -17.77 6.47
CA ASP A 151 7.69 -18.02 5.84
C ASP A 151 8.31 -19.32 6.40
N ASP A 152 8.86 -20.14 5.51
CA ASP A 152 9.50 -21.40 5.86
C ASP A 152 10.73 -21.21 6.74
N ILE A 153 11.31 -20.00 6.80
CA ILE A 153 12.38 -19.70 7.77
C ILE A 153 11.97 -19.95 9.23
N ILE A 154 10.68 -19.79 9.56
CA ILE A 154 10.21 -20.03 10.93
C ILE A 154 10.29 -21.51 11.31
N THR A 155 9.99 -22.41 10.36
CA THR A 155 10.10 -23.86 10.61
C THR A 155 11.56 -24.27 10.79
N ILE A 156 12.49 -23.63 10.07
CA ILE A 156 13.92 -23.82 10.25
C ILE A 156 14.36 -23.40 11.66
N PHE A 157 13.89 -22.26 12.17
CA PHE A 157 14.22 -21.83 13.54
C PHE A 157 13.66 -22.77 14.62
N GLU A 158 12.46 -23.34 14.41
CA GLU A 158 11.94 -24.39 15.31
C GLU A 158 12.80 -25.65 15.27
N ASP A 159 13.24 -26.09 14.08
CA ASP A 159 14.13 -27.24 13.93
C ASP A 159 15.49 -26.99 14.60
N ILE A 160 16.08 -25.80 14.43
CA ILE A 160 17.33 -25.40 15.11
C ILE A 160 17.14 -25.44 16.64
N ARG A 161 16.04 -24.91 17.15
CA ARG A 161 15.74 -24.96 18.60
C ARG A 161 15.68 -26.40 19.10
N LEU A 162 14.99 -27.28 18.39
CA LEU A 162 14.89 -28.70 18.74
C LEU A 162 16.24 -29.43 18.63
N ALA A 163 17.05 -29.11 17.62
CA ALA A 163 18.40 -29.64 17.45
C ALA A 163 19.31 -29.28 18.63
N VAL A 164 19.27 -28.01 19.08
CA VAL A 164 20.00 -27.54 20.26
C VAL A 164 19.53 -28.27 21.53
N LEU A 165 18.23 -28.45 21.72
CA LEU A 165 17.69 -29.16 22.89
C LEU A 165 18.01 -30.66 22.90
N SER A 166 18.17 -31.27 21.73
CA SER A 166 18.39 -32.72 21.59
C SER A 166 19.86 -33.11 21.42
N ASN A 167 20.80 -32.15 21.40
CA ASN A 167 22.21 -32.38 21.04
C ASN A 167 22.37 -33.20 19.74
N SER A 168 21.44 -33.03 18.80
CA SER A 168 21.44 -33.75 17.52
C SER A 168 21.52 -32.76 16.36
N THR A 169 22.17 -33.15 15.28
CA THR A 169 22.37 -32.31 14.08
C THR A 169 21.34 -32.59 12.99
N PHE A 170 20.22 -33.25 13.32
CA PHE A 170 19.27 -33.74 12.32
C PHE A 170 18.29 -32.64 11.88
N SER A 171 18.34 -32.25 10.60
CA SER A 171 17.32 -31.38 9.99
C SER A 171 16.12 -32.22 9.56
N LYS A 172 14.91 -31.88 10.03
CA LYS A 172 13.67 -32.61 9.67
C LYS A 172 13.02 -32.06 8.40
N VAL A 173 13.20 -30.77 8.10
CA VAL A 173 12.56 -30.12 6.96
C VAL A 173 13.55 -29.93 5.80
N PRO A 174 13.27 -30.50 4.62
CA PRO A 174 14.03 -30.15 3.42
C PRO A 174 13.73 -28.67 3.07
N VAL A 175 14.75 -27.83 3.10
CA VAL A 175 14.63 -26.42 2.69
C VAL A 175 14.47 -26.38 1.18
N SER A 176 13.26 -26.08 0.70
CA SER A 176 13.03 -25.81 -0.71
C SER A 176 13.11 -24.31 -0.94
N TYR A 177 14.31 -23.79 -1.22
CA TYR A 177 14.38 -22.52 -1.95
C TYR A 177 13.81 -22.75 -3.35
N PRO A 178 13.13 -21.77 -3.97
CA PRO A 178 12.74 -21.90 -5.38
C PRO A 178 14.01 -22.21 -6.18
N ASN A 179 14.04 -23.41 -6.76
CA ASN A 179 15.16 -23.96 -7.50
C ASN A 179 15.67 -22.93 -8.51
N THR A 180 16.87 -22.40 -8.30
CA THR A 180 17.67 -21.86 -9.41
C THR A 180 18.32 -23.01 -10.15
N THR A 181 17.53 -24.01 -10.58
CA THR A 181 18.02 -24.93 -11.61
C THR A 181 17.87 -24.18 -12.92
N LEU A 182 18.92 -23.44 -13.29
CA LEU A 182 19.14 -23.04 -14.67
C LEU A 182 19.24 -24.34 -15.48
N LYS A 183 18.29 -24.52 -16.40
CA LYS A 183 18.33 -25.59 -17.39
C LYS A 183 19.10 -25.13 -18.60
#